data_AF-A0A183MAT2-F1
#
_entry.id   AF-A0A183MAT2-F1
#
_cell.length_a   1.000
_cell.length_b   1.000
_cell.length_c   1.000
_cell.angle_alpha   90.00
_cell.angle_beta   90.00
_cell.angle_gamma   90.00
#
_symmetry.space_group_name_H-M   'P 1'
#
loop_
_entity.id
_entity.type
_entity.pdbx_description
1 polymer ?
#
loop_
_entity_poly.entity_id
_entity_poly.type
_entity_poly.pdbx_seq_one_letter_code
_entity_poly.pdbx_strand_id
1 'polypeptide(L)'
;MTTNLISSSSSAATTTTSSCLSKGIHIKKPLNAFMLFMKEMRSRVQEECTLKESAAINQVLGKKWHELTREEQTKYYEMARHEKELHQQLYPNWSARDNYAYHARRRKPAVAMTASELSGGNLKKCRARFGLEHQNMWCKPCR
;
A
#
# COMPACT_ATOMS: atom_id res chain seq x y z
N MET A 1 -57.72 -8.49 18.91
CA MET A 1 -56.83 -7.50 18.24
C MET A 1 -55.43 -7.73 18.78
N THR A 2 -54.62 -8.51 18.07
CA THR A 2 -53.30 -8.98 18.49
C THR A 2 -52.24 -7.93 18.16
N THR A 3 -51.52 -7.44 19.17
CA THR A 3 -50.39 -6.51 19.02
C THR A 3 -49.12 -7.29 18.71
N ASN A 4 -48.52 -7.02 17.54
CA ASN A 4 -47.26 -7.64 17.11
C ASN A 4 -46.05 -6.97 17.76
N LEU A 5 -45.20 -7.81 18.34
CA LEU A 5 -43.83 -7.53 18.75
C LEU A 5 -42.95 -7.47 17.49
N ILE A 6 -42.16 -6.41 17.31
CA ILE A 6 -41.07 -6.38 16.33
C ILE A 6 -39.75 -6.12 17.05
N SER A 7 -38.90 -7.13 16.92
CA SER A 7 -37.57 -7.26 17.46
C SER A 7 -36.56 -6.34 16.78
N SER A 8 -35.60 -5.94 17.60
CA SER A 8 -34.26 -5.43 17.35
C SER A 8 -33.59 -5.85 16.03
N SER A 9 -32.88 -4.92 15.42
CA SER A 9 -31.73 -5.20 14.55
C SER A 9 -30.74 -4.04 14.63
N SER A 10 -29.85 -4.15 15.61
CA SER A 10 -28.63 -3.37 15.74
C SER A 10 -27.76 -3.59 14.49
N SER A 11 -27.40 -2.52 13.77
CA SER A 11 -26.31 -2.55 12.80
C SER A 11 -25.10 -1.86 13.42
N ALA A 12 -24.14 -2.70 13.78
CA ALA A 12 -22.88 -2.33 14.39
C ALA A 12 -22.07 -1.39 13.47
N ALA A 13 -21.83 -0.17 13.94
CA ALA A 13 -20.73 0.64 13.46
C ALA A 13 -19.43 -0.07 13.83
N THR A 14 -18.82 -0.77 12.87
CA THR A 14 -17.50 -1.37 13.05
C THR A 14 -16.45 -0.28 13.14
N THR A 15 -16.12 0.07 14.38
CA THR A 15 -14.88 0.69 14.81
C THR A 15 -13.69 -0.09 14.23
N THR A 16 -12.93 0.52 13.33
CA THR A 16 -11.56 0.05 13.01
C THR A 16 -10.62 1.24 13.08
N THR A 17 -10.61 1.85 14.26
CA THR A 17 -9.47 2.64 14.74
C THR A 17 -8.93 1.85 15.92
N SER A 18 -7.62 1.57 15.91
CA SER A 18 -6.79 1.06 17.02
C SER A 18 -6.17 -0.31 16.78
N SER A 19 -5.08 -0.33 16.01
CA SER A 19 -4.00 -1.31 16.20
C SER A 19 -2.68 -0.71 15.69
N CYS A 20 -1.98 0.00 16.59
CA CYS A 20 -0.51 0.03 16.71
C CYS A 20 -0.04 1.15 17.68
N LEU A 21 -0.35 1.02 18.97
CA LEU A 21 0.36 1.75 20.02
C LEU A 21 1.68 1.01 20.30
N SER A 22 2.71 1.34 19.54
CA SER A 22 4.11 1.44 20.01
C SER A 22 5.00 1.87 18.84
N LYS A 23 5.76 2.96 19.04
CA LYS A 23 6.62 3.68 18.09
C LYS A 23 5.86 4.70 17.23
N GLY A 24 5.90 5.97 17.65
CA GLY A 24 5.54 7.19 16.90
C GLY A 24 4.27 7.09 16.04
N ILE A 25 3.18 7.74 16.46
CA ILE A 25 1.84 7.70 15.83
C ILE A 25 1.95 7.82 14.29
N HIS A 26 1.94 6.68 13.60
CA HIS A 26 2.02 6.62 12.14
C HIS A 26 0.62 6.77 11.57
N ILE A 27 0.27 8.01 11.27
CA ILE A 27 -1.01 8.38 10.65
C ILE A 27 -1.03 7.85 9.21
N LYS A 28 -1.95 6.92 8.91
CA LYS A 28 -2.11 6.31 7.58
C LYS A 28 -2.69 7.31 6.57
N LYS A 29 -2.40 7.09 5.28
CA LYS A 29 -3.02 7.86 4.19
C LYS A 29 -4.55 7.71 4.20
N PRO A 30 -5.30 8.76 3.83
CA PRO A 30 -6.73 8.62 3.59
C PRO A 30 -6.97 7.57 2.50
N LEU A 31 -8.02 6.76 2.67
CA LEU A 31 -8.34 5.68 1.74
C LEU A 31 -8.85 6.27 0.42
N ASN A 32 -8.35 5.73 -0.69
CA ASN A 32 -8.88 6.07 -2.02
C ASN A 32 -10.12 5.20 -2.34
N ALA A 33 -10.80 5.50 -3.46
CA ALA A 33 -12.03 4.82 -3.87
C ALA A 33 -11.88 3.30 -3.93
N PHE A 34 -10.82 2.80 -4.57
CA PHE A 34 -10.55 1.36 -4.67
C PHE A 34 -10.23 0.73 -3.30
N MET A 35 -9.51 1.44 -2.42
CA MET A 35 -9.22 0.94 -1.06
C MET A 35 -10.49 0.85 -0.20
N LEU A 36 -11.46 1.77 -0.38
CA LEU A 36 -12.77 1.69 0.26
C LEU A 36 -13.56 0.48 -0.25
N PHE A 37 -13.59 0.29 -1.56
CA PHE A 37 -14.22 -0.89 -2.17
C PHE A 37 -13.59 -2.21 -1.67
N MET A 38 -12.26 -2.30 -1.65
CA MET A 38 -11.58 -3.46 -1.10
C MET A 38 -11.89 -3.70 0.37
N LYS A 39 -12.05 -2.66 1.19
CA LYS A 39 -12.40 -2.80 2.61
C LYS A 39 -13.72 -3.57 2.79
N GLU A 40 -14.69 -3.34 1.92
CA GLU A 40 -15.99 -4.00 1.97
C GLU A 40 -15.98 -5.38 1.31
N MET A 41 -15.36 -5.49 0.13
CA MET A 41 -15.42 -6.71 -0.68
C MET A 41 -14.40 -7.76 -0.28
N ARG A 42 -13.28 -7.39 0.35
CA ARG A 42 -12.20 -8.34 0.66
C ARG A 42 -12.67 -9.47 1.57
N SER A 43 -13.48 -9.17 2.59
CA SER A 43 -14.02 -10.20 3.49
C SER A 43 -14.93 -11.17 2.73
N ARG A 44 -15.80 -10.65 1.87
CA ARG A 44 -16.71 -11.47 1.05
C ARG A 44 -15.95 -12.38 0.09
N VAL A 45 -14.99 -11.83 -0.64
CA VAL A 45 -14.15 -12.60 -1.58
C VAL A 45 -13.26 -13.61 -0.84
N GLN A 46 -12.83 -13.30 0.38
CA GLN A 46 -12.03 -14.22 1.20
C GLN A 46 -12.84 -15.41 1.71
N GLU A 47 -14.14 -15.26 1.93
CA GLU A 47 -15.05 -16.35 2.28
C GLU A 47 -15.36 -17.24 1.06
N GLU A 48 -15.51 -16.63 -0.12
CA GLU A 48 -15.81 -17.33 -1.39
C GLU A 48 -14.58 -18.03 -2.00
N CYS A 49 -13.38 -17.48 -1.81
CA CYS A 49 -12.15 -18.05 -2.35
C CYS A 49 -11.47 -18.97 -1.33
N THR A 50 -11.39 -20.26 -1.65
CA THR A 50 -10.62 -21.26 -0.88
C THR A 50 -9.11 -20.98 -0.85
N LEU A 51 -8.62 -20.18 -1.81
CA LEU A 51 -7.23 -19.71 -1.86
C LEU A 51 -7.00 -18.60 -0.83
N LYS A 52 -6.20 -18.90 0.19
CA LYS A 52 -5.76 -17.94 1.22
C LYS A 52 -4.70 -16.95 0.72
N GLU A 53 -4.36 -16.99 -0.56
CA GLU A 53 -3.31 -16.17 -1.15
C GLU A 53 -3.81 -14.75 -1.44
N SER A 54 -3.36 -13.81 -0.61
CA SER A 54 -3.68 -12.38 -0.72
C SER A 54 -3.42 -11.80 -2.12
N ALA A 55 -2.38 -12.28 -2.81
CA ALA A 55 -2.05 -11.83 -4.16
C ALA A 55 -3.13 -12.21 -5.19
N ALA A 56 -3.70 -13.42 -5.09
CA ALA A 56 -4.79 -13.87 -5.95
C ALA A 56 -6.08 -13.07 -5.65
N ILE A 57 -6.38 -12.86 -4.36
CA ILE A 57 -7.55 -12.07 -3.92
C ILE A 57 -7.46 -10.63 -4.46
N ASN A 58 -6.28 -10.01 -4.42
CA ASN A 58 -6.09 -8.66 -4.95
C ASN A 58 -6.29 -8.58 -6.47
N GLN A 59 -5.94 -9.63 -7.21
CA GLN A 59 -6.17 -9.69 -8.66
C GLN A 59 -7.67 -9.78 -8.97
N VAL A 60 -8.41 -10.62 -8.23
CA VAL A 60 -9.86 -10.75 -8.40
C VAL A 60 -10.57 -9.43 -8.07
N LEU A 61 -10.21 -8.79 -6.96
CA LEU A 61 -10.78 -7.49 -6.57
C LEU A 61 -10.47 -6.39 -7.59
N GLY A 62 -9.26 -6.41 -8.18
CA GLY A 62 -8.90 -5.51 -9.27
C GLY A 62 -9.83 -5.67 -10.48
N LYS A 63 -10.14 -6.91 -10.88
CA LYS A 63 -11.08 -7.18 -11.98
C LYS A 63 -12.49 -6.72 -11.63
N LYS A 64 -13.02 -7.13 -10.47
CA LYS A 64 -14.35 -6.73 -9.99
C LYS A 64 -14.53 -5.22 -9.94
N TRP A 65 -13.49 -4.46 -9.55
CA TRP A 65 -13.55 -3.00 -9.55
C TRP A 65 -13.78 -2.40 -10.94
N HIS A 66 -13.14 -2.95 -11.97
CA HIS A 66 -13.35 -2.47 -13.35
C HIS A 66 -14.66 -2.98 -13.96
N GLU A 67 -15.22 -4.05 -13.42
CA GLU A 67 -16.56 -4.56 -13.79
C GLU A 67 -17.70 -3.74 -13.18
N LEU A 68 -17.45 -2.99 -12.09
CA LEU A 68 -18.45 -2.12 -11.49
C LEU A 68 -18.94 -1.07 -12.47
N THR A 69 -20.23 -0.73 -12.34
CA THR A 69 -20.83 0.36 -13.11
C THR A 69 -20.22 1.71 -12.74
N ARG A 70 -20.38 2.69 -13.63
CA ARG A 70 -19.81 4.03 -13.41
C ARG A 70 -20.45 4.70 -12.20
N GLU A 71 -21.72 4.43 -11.96
CA GLU A 71 -22.51 4.94 -10.84
C GLU A 71 -21.95 4.43 -9.50
N GLU A 72 -21.66 3.13 -9.43
CA GLU A 72 -21.07 2.50 -8.24
C GLU A 72 -19.66 3.02 -8.00
N GLN A 73 -18.83 3.11 -9.04
CA GLN A 73 -17.50 3.69 -8.91
C GLN A 73 -17.57 5.14 -8.42
N THR A 74 -18.51 5.93 -8.94
CA THR A 74 -18.72 7.35 -8.56
C THR A 74 -19.00 7.47 -7.06
N LYS A 75 -19.87 6.62 -6.51
CA LYS A 75 -20.12 6.57 -5.05
C LYS A 75 -18.82 6.40 -4.25
N TYR A 76 -17.94 5.49 -4.66
CA TYR A 76 -16.65 5.29 -3.99
C TYR A 76 -15.69 6.47 -4.17
N TYR A 77 -15.71 7.15 -5.33
CA TYR A 77 -14.94 8.37 -5.55
C TYR A 77 -15.39 9.51 -4.64
N GLU A 78 -16.70 9.70 -4.46
CA GLU A 78 -17.25 10.71 -3.56
C GLU A 78 -16.88 10.43 -2.10
N MET A 79 -17.02 9.18 -1.66
CA MET A 79 -16.61 8.77 -0.30
C MET A 79 -15.10 8.98 -0.08
N ALA A 80 -14.27 8.64 -1.07
CA ALA A 80 -12.82 8.84 -0.98
C ALA A 80 -12.44 10.33 -0.94
N ARG A 81 -13.19 11.18 -1.63
CA ARG A 81 -13.02 12.62 -1.56
C ARG A 81 -13.35 13.14 -0.16
N HIS A 82 -14.48 12.72 0.40
CA HIS A 82 -14.87 13.10 1.76
C HIS A 82 -13.84 12.63 2.80
N GLU A 83 -13.36 11.39 2.70
CA GLU A 83 -12.33 10.85 3.60
C GLU A 83 -11.02 11.65 3.52
N LYS A 84 -10.63 12.09 2.31
CA LYS A 84 -9.45 12.93 2.12
C LYS A 84 -9.63 14.31 2.74
N GLU A 85 -10.79 14.94 2.56
CA GLU A 85 -11.11 16.25 3.13
C GLU A 85 -11.12 16.18 4.67
N LEU A 86 -11.78 15.16 5.23
CA LEU A 86 -11.79 14.91 6.67
C LEU A 86 -10.38 14.71 7.22
N HIS A 87 -9.55 13.92 6.54
CA HIS A 87 -8.17 13.70 6.94
C HIS A 87 -7.35 14.99 6.96
N GLN A 88 -7.53 15.85 5.96
CA GLN A 88 -6.86 17.14 5.89
C GLN A 88 -7.30 18.07 7.03
N GLN A 89 -8.57 18.03 7.42
CA GLN A 89 -9.08 18.80 8.57
C GLN A 89 -8.54 18.29 9.90
N LEU A 90 -8.53 16.97 10.10
CA LEU A 90 -8.05 16.35 11.34
C LEU A 90 -6.53 16.47 11.49
N TYR A 91 -5.79 16.47 10.39
CA TYR A 91 -4.33 16.49 10.38
C TYR A 91 -3.79 17.53 9.37
N PRO A 92 -3.92 18.83 9.67
CA PRO A 92 -3.51 19.91 8.75
C PRO A 92 -2.00 19.91 8.45
N ASN A 93 -1.18 19.38 9.35
CA ASN A 93 0.27 19.26 9.19
C ASN A 93 0.72 17.88 8.66
N TRP A 94 -0.21 17.01 8.26
CA TRP A 94 0.14 15.70 7.74
C TRP A 94 0.54 15.77 6.27
N SER A 95 1.68 15.15 5.97
CA SER A 95 2.23 15.04 4.63
C SER A 95 2.60 13.58 4.37
N ALA A 96 2.08 13.03 3.27
CA ALA A 96 2.40 11.67 2.86
C ALA A 96 3.92 11.48 2.64
N ARG A 97 4.62 12.53 2.19
CA ARG A 97 6.07 12.52 1.99
C ARG A 97 6.78 12.30 3.32
N ASP A 98 6.47 13.07 4.35
CA ASP A 98 7.19 13.00 5.63
C ASP A 98 6.85 11.73 6.39
N ASN A 99 5.59 11.28 6.30
CA ASN A 99 5.10 10.10 6.97
C ASN A 99 5.66 8.77 6.39
N TYR A 100 5.84 8.66 5.07
CA TYR A 100 6.33 7.43 4.42
C TYR A 100 7.80 7.47 3.98
N ALA A 101 8.38 8.63 3.67
CA ALA A 101 9.80 8.73 3.29
C ALA A 101 10.73 8.48 4.49
N TYR A 102 10.27 8.75 5.72
CA TYR A 102 11.03 8.40 6.93
C TYR A 102 11.25 6.88 7.06
N HIS A 103 10.22 6.07 6.77
CA HIS A 103 10.32 4.61 6.81
C HIS A 103 11.05 4.00 5.61
N ALA A 104 10.98 4.62 4.43
CA ALA A 104 11.76 4.19 3.27
C ALA A 104 13.29 4.36 3.48
N ARG A 105 13.69 5.45 4.16
CA ARG A 105 15.11 5.71 4.51
C ARG A 105 15.67 4.73 5.55
N ARG A 106 14.84 4.23 6.47
CA ARG A 106 15.23 3.20 7.46
C ARG A 106 15.16 1.76 6.95
N ARG A 107 14.36 1.49 5.90
CA ARG A 107 14.25 0.17 5.26
C ARG A 107 15.34 -0.10 4.23
N LYS A 108 16.06 0.92 3.74
CA LYS A 108 17.43 0.66 3.30
C LYS A 108 18.18 0.22 4.55
N PRO A 109 18.70 -1.00 4.65
CA PRO A 109 19.73 -1.23 5.64
C PRO A 109 20.77 -0.15 5.37
N ALA A 110 21.08 0.66 6.38
CA ALA A 110 22.39 1.27 6.43
C ALA A 110 23.34 0.07 6.38
N VAL A 111 23.75 -0.33 5.17
CA VAL A 111 24.99 -1.05 5.00
C VAL A 111 25.98 -0.02 5.50
N ALA A 112 26.27 -0.12 6.80
CA ALA A 112 27.45 0.46 7.38
C ALA A 112 28.56 0.02 6.43
N MET A 113 29.09 0.97 5.67
CA MET A 113 30.30 0.74 4.91
C MET A 113 31.35 0.41 5.96
N THR A 114 31.55 -0.87 6.22
CA THR A 114 32.78 -1.31 6.83
C THR A 114 33.85 -1.00 5.79
N ALA A 115 34.90 -0.31 6.22
CA ALA A 115 36.05 0.06 5.39
C ALA A 115 36.88 -1.17 4.93
N SER A 116 36.25 -2.34 4.81
CA SER A 116 36.89 -3.65 4.62
C SER A 116 36.39 -4.39 3.37
N GLU A 117 35.82 -3.68 2.38
CA GLU A 117 35.61 -4.19 1.01
C GLU A 117 36.51 -3.46 -0.01
N LEU A 118 37.76 -3.19 0.40
CA LEU A 118 38.85 -2.78 -0.50
C LEU A 118 39.53 -3.96 -1.22
N SER A 119 38.96 -5.17 -1.16
CA SER A 119 39.52 -6.33 -1.85
C SER A 119 38.44 -7.29 -2.34
N GLY A 120 38.18 -7.26 -3.65
CA GLY A 120 37.67 -8.40 -4.42
C GLY A 120 36.15 -8.66 -4.41
N GLY A 121 35.44 -8.25 -5.47
CA GLY A 121 34.10 -8.78 -5.74
C GLY A 121 33.24 -8.04 -6.77
N ASN A 122 33.49 -8.26 -8.07
CA ASN A 122 32.48 -8.21 -9.15
C ASN A 122 31.54 -6.97 -9.25
N LEU A 123 32.07 -5.75 -9.17
CA LEU A 123 31.39 -4.62 -9.80
C LEU A 123 31.59 -4.73 -11.32
N LYS A 124 30.54 -5.11 -12.07
CA LYS A 124 30.58 -5.24 -13.54
C LYS A 124 31.05 -3.93 -14.16
N LYS A 125 32.31 -3.88 -14.58
CA LYS A 125 32.93 -2.74 -15.26
C LYS A 125 32.37 -2.66 -16.68
N CYS A 126 31.25 -1.95 -16.84
CA CYS A 126 30.55 -1.80 -18.11
C CYS A 126 31.15 -0.66 -18.94
N ARG A 127 31.17 -0.80 -20.28
CA ARG A 127 31.60 0.24 -21.24
C ARG A 127 30.97 1.61 -20.93
N ALA A 128 29.68 1.63 -20.60
CA ALA A 128 28.94 2.85 -20.29
C ALA A 128 29.48 3.64 -19.08
N ARG A 129 30.21 2.99 -18.18
CA ARG A 129 30.80 3.63 -16.98
C ARG A 129 32.30 3.89 -17.10
N PHE A 130 33.03 3.06 -17.84
CA PHE A 130 34.50 3.05 -17.83
C PHE A 130 35.15 3.72 -19.04
N GLY A 131 34.36 4.16 -20.02
CA GLY A 131 34.87 4.84 -21.21
C GLY A 131 35.76 3.93 -22.09
N LEU A 132 36.20 4.46 -23.23
CA LEU A 132 36.92 3.72 -24.28
C LEU A 132 38.42 3.48 -23.99
N GLU A 133 39.00 4.13 -22.98
CA GLU A 133 40.41 3.95 -22.60
C GLU A 133 40.68 2.68 -21.80
N HIS A 134 39.66 2.10 -21.15
CA HIS A 134 39.83 0.96 -20.24
C HIS A 134 39.19 -0.33 -20.78
N GLN A 135 39.33 -0.60 -22.08
CA GLN A 135 38.73 -1.77 -22.77
C GLN A 135 39.11 -3.11 -22.13
N ASN A 136 40.37 -3.24 -21.68
CA ASN A 136 40.87 -4.46 -21.03
C ASN A 136 40.24 -4.73 -19.66
N MET A 137 39.50 -3.77 -19.11
CA MET A 137 38.83 -3.91 -17.82
C MET A 137 37.32 -4.10 -17.97
N TRP A 138 36.78 -4.12 -19.19
CA TRP A 138 35.35 -4.32 -19.40
C TRP A 138 34.93 -5.76 -19.10
N CYS A 139 33.69 -5.93 -18.63
CA CYS A 139 33.08 -7.25 -18.48
C CYS A 139 32.92 -7.93 -19.85
N LYS A 140 32.94 -9.28 -19.89
CA LYS A 140 32.81 -10.08 -21.13
C LYS A 140 31.66 -9.66 -22.05
N PRO A 141 30.46 -9.29 -21.57
CA PRO A 141 29.38 -8.83 -22.45
C PRO A 141 29.62 -7.45 -23.09
N CYS A 142 30.55 -6.66 -22.55
CA CYS A 142 30.86 -5.31 -23.05
C CYS A 142 32.15 -5.26 -23.88
N ARG A 143 33.00 -6.29 -23.80
CA ARG A 143 34.24 -6.44 -24.57
C ARG A 143 33.90 -6.96 -25.96
#